data_AF-A0A812L745-F1
#
_entry.id   AF-A0A812L745-F1
#
_cell.length_a   1.000
_cell.length_b   1.000
_cell.length_c   1.000
_cell.angle_alpha   90.00
_cell.angle_beta   90.00
_cell.angle_gamma   90.00
#
_symmetry.space_group_name_H-M   'P 1'
#
loop_
_entity.id
_entity.type
_entity.pdbx_description
1 polymer ?
#
loop_
_entity_poly.entity_id
_entity_poly.type
_entity_poly.pdbx_seq_one_letter_code
_entity_poly.pdbx_strand_id
1 'polypeptide(L)'
;MGVVRTASIVGEGNPGFGVTTPSICILCVLAAFPLKRLAGYKLCYAHQRTIPRVQEGIGSWESILTFLAYAGVTVTCYIVVFIFNIWDLTFCQSMLGFVIAERAIGGFKFVVEGFFGAKSVAQKRIEEHNDDVLDEILAKDHEPEKIERGDARKSTRASLAVR
;
A
#
# COMPACT_ATOMS: atom_id res chain seq x y z
N MET A 1 -47.36 11.23 -14.98
CA MET A 1 -47.20 11.44 -13.52
C MET A 1 -46.12 10.48 -13.04
N GLY A 2 -44.97 11.03 -12.69
CA GLY A 2 -43.74 10.30 -12.42
C GLY A 2 -43.74 9.66 -11.04
N VAL A 3 -43.33 8.40 -10.98
CA VAL A 3 -42.94 7.73 -9.75
C VAL A 3 -41.43 7.83 -9.65
N VAL A 4 -40.98 8.89 -8.96
CA VAL A 4 -39.62 8.99 -8.44
C VAL A 4 -39.51 7.97 -7.30
N ARG A 5 -38.90 6.81 -7.58
CA ARG A 5 -38.46 5.90 -6.51
C ARG A 5 -37.19 6.46 -5.90
N THR A 6 -37.37 7.02 -4.71
CA THR A 6 -36.36 7.47 -3.77
C THR A 6 -35.38 6.35 -3.42
N ALA A 7 -34.14 6.78 -3.25
CA ALA A 7 -33.02 5.99 -2.76
C ALA A 7 -33.34 5.34 -1.40
N SER A 8 -33.39 4.01 -1.38
CA SER A 8 -33.22 3.23 -0.15
C SER A 8 -31.73 3.14 0.14
N ILE A 9 -31.34 3.90 1.15
CA ILE A 9 -30.02 3.98 1.75
C ILE A 9 -29.80 2.70 2.58
N VAL A 10 -28.74 1.96 2.24
CA VAL A 10 -27.90 1.16 3.14
C VAL A 10 -28.64 0.43 4.27
N GLY A 11 -29.20 -0.74 3.96
CA GLY A 11 -29.78 -1.65 4.93
C GLY A 11 -29.43 -3.10 4.60
N GLU A 12 -28.63 -3.71 5.48
CA GLU A 12 -28.43 -5.13 5.74
C GLU A 12 -27.89 -6.04 4.62
N GLY A 13 -26.61 -6.42 4.78
CA GLY A 13 -26.21 -7.81 4.54
C GLY A 13 -25.81 -8.25 3.14
N ASN A 14 -25.52 -7.36 2.19
CA ASN A 14 -25.04 -7.78 0.87
C ASN A 14 -23.51 -7.67 0.72
N PRO A 15 -22.78 -8.80 0.64
CA PRO A 15 -21.33 -8.81 0.43
C PRO A 15 -21.01 -8.50 -1.04
N GLY A 16 -20.94 -7.21 -1.41
CA GLY A 16 -20.55 -6.83 -2.78
C GLY A 16 -20.74 -5.36 -3.14
N PHE A 17 -20.16 -4.44 -2.36
CA PHE A 17 -20.51 -3.01 -2.42
C PHE A 17 -19.88 -2.19 -3.56
N GLY A 18 -18.81 -2.66 -4.20
CA GLY A 18 -18.02 -1.83 -5.13
C GLY A 18 -18.79 -1.44 -6.41
N VAL A 19 -19.54 -2.39 -6.98
CA VAL A 19 -20.27 -2.20 -8.25
C VAL A 19 -21.62 -1.51 -8.01
N THR A 20 -22.26 -1.81 -6.89
CA THR A 20 -23.61 -1.33 -6.59
C THR A 20 -23.63 0.11 -6.07
N THR A 21 -22.49 0.63 -5.59
CA THR A 21 -22.44 1.93 -4.93
C THR A 21 -21.13 2.65 -5.26
N PRO A 22 -21.01 3.26 -6.46
CA PRO A 22 -19.80 3.96 -6.89
C PRO A 22 -19.46 5.17 -6.00
N SER A 23 -20.41 5.69 -5.22
CA SER A 23 -20.15 6.76 -4.25
C SER A 23 -19.18 6.36 -3.15
N ILE A 24 -19.02 5.06 -2.84
CA ILE A 24 -18.04 4.57 -1.87
C ILE A 24 -16.62 4.92 -2.32
N CYS A 25 -16.31 4.86 -3.61
CA CYS A 25 -14.99 5.22 -4.11
C CYS A 25 -14.66 6.70 -3.79
N ILE A 26 -15.62 7.60 -4.00
CA ILE A 26 -15.46 9.02 -3.69
C ILE A 26 -15.28 9.22 -2.18
N LEU A 27 -16.08 8.54 -1.36
CA LEU A 27 -15.95 8.59 0.10
C LEU A 27 -14.61 8.05 0.58
N CYS A 28 -14.10 6.95 0.01
CA CYS A 28 -12.77 6.41 0.33
C CYS A 28 -11.66 7.41 -0.01
N VAL A 29 -11.74 8.08 -1.17
CA VAL A 29 -10.78 9.11 -1.56
C VAL A 29 -10.84 10.30 -0.59
N LEU A 30 -12.04 10.79 -0.27
CA LEU A 30 -12.22 11.90 0.67
C LEU A 30 -11.74 11.54 2.09
N ALA A 31 -12.00 10.31 2.55
CA ALA A 31 -11.54 9.83 3.85
C ALA A 31 -10.02 9.64 3.91
N ALA A 32 -9.36 9.33 2.79
CA ALA A 32 -7.91 9.17 2.76
C ALA A 32 -7.15 10.48 3.07
N PHE A 33 -7.72 11.66 2.77
CA PHE A 33 -7.10 12.96 3.06
C PHE A 33 -6.86 13.22 4.55
N PRO A 34 -7.89 13.21 5.43
CA PRO A 34 -7.69 13.40 6.86
C PRO A 34 -6.85 12.27 7.47
N LEU A 35 -7.00 11.02 7.00
CA LEU A 35 -6.19 9.90 7.48
C LEU A 35 -4.68 10.14 7.28
N LYS A 36 -4.27 10.66 6.12
CA LYS A 36 -2.86 10.99 5.85
C LYS A 36 -2.34 12.07 6.81
N ARG A 37 -3.15 13.11 7.09
CA ARG A 37 -2.78 14.18 8.05
C ARG A 37 -2.67 13.65 9.47
N LEU A 38 -3.63 12.83 9.90
CA LEU A 38 -3.64 12.20 11.22
C LEU A 38 -2.47 11.23 11.41
N ALA A 39 -2.14 10.44 10.38
CA ALA A 39 -0.97 9.56 10.39
C ALA A 39 0.33 10.35 10.55
N GLY A 40 0.48 11.46 9.82
CA GLY A 40 1.63 12.36 9.98
C GLY A 40 1.70 12.97 11.38
N TYR A 41 0.57 13.48 11.90
CA TYR A 41 0.51 14.02 13.26
C TYR A 41 0.89 12.97 14.33
N LYS A 42 0.37 11.74 14.19
CA LYS A 42 0.67 10.62 15.08
C LYS A 42 2.15 10.25 15.07
N LEU A 43 2.81 10.31 13.92
CA LEU A 43 4.26 10.06 13.80
C LEU A 43 5.11 11.18 14.42
N CYS A 44 4.67 12.45 14.34
CA CYS A 44 5.44 13.57 14.87
C CYS A 44 5.28 13.78 16.39
N TYR A 45 4.07 13.61 16.93
CA TYR A 45 3.75 14.01 18.30
C TYR A 45 3.47 12.84 19.25
N ALA A 46 3.02 11.69 18.74
CA ALA A 46 2.59 10.58 19.59
C ALA A 46 3.60 9.43 19.69
N HIS A 47 4.54 9.30 18.74
CA HIS A 47 5.48 8.17 18.69
C HIS A 47 6.92 8.67 18.79
N GLN A 48 7.78 7.88 19.43
CA GLN A 48 9.21 8.09 19.38
C GLN A 48 9.72 7.89 17.95
N ARG A 49 10.73 8.67 17.54
CA ARG A 49 11.34 8.58 16.21
C ARG A 49 11.80 7.16 15.92
N THR A 50 11.24 6.54 14.89
CA THR A 50 11.65 5.21 14.43
C THR A 50 13.02 5.28 13.76
N ILE A 51 13.83 4.23 13.96
CA ILE A 51 15.10 4.08 13.24
C ILE A 51 14.77 3.89 11.77
N PRO A 52 15.38 4.66 10.85
CA PRO A 52 15.14 4.49 9.42
C PRO A 52 15.51 3.06 9.01
N ARG A 53 14.59 2.39 8.32
CA ARG A 53 14.82 1.08 7.71
C ARG A 53 14.67 1.23 6.21
N VAL A 54 15.65 0.74 5.47
CA VAL A 54 15.52 0.58 4.02
C VAL A 54 14.60 -0.60 3.79
N GLN A 55 13.48 -0.36 3.12
CA GLN A 55 12.56 -1.40 2.70
C GLN A 55 12.17 -1.13 1.25
N GLU A 56 12.44 -2.08 0.38
CA GLU A 56 11.97 -2.04 -0.99
C GLU A 56 10.48 -2.39 -1.04
N GLY A 57 9.68 -1.44 -1.54
CA GLY A 57 8.25 -1.62 -1.72
C GLY A 57 7.46 -1.77 -0.41
N ILE A 58 6.21 -2.20 -0.57
CA ILE A 58 5.22 -2.30 0.52
C ILE A 58 5.31 -3.67 1.24
N GLY A 59 6.13 -4.60 0.74
CA GLY A 59 6.37 -5.93 1.32
C GLY A 59 5.21 -6.90 1.05
N SER A 60 4.88 -7.74 2.04
CA SER A 60 3.82 -8.77 1.92
C SER A 60 2.44 -8.21 1.55
N TRP A 61 2.19 -6.94 1.86
CA TRP A 61 0.98 -6.21 1.52
C TRP A 61 0.75 -6.11 0.00
N GLU A 62 1.80 -6.12 -0.82
CA GLU A 62 1.65 -6.10 -2.28
C GLU A 62 0.92 -7.36 -2.78
N SER A 63 1.28 -8.52 -2.25
CA SER A 63 0.62 -9.79 -2.58
C SER A 63 -0.84 -9.80 -2.13
N ILE A 64 -1.10 -9.29 -0.92
CA ILE A 64 -2.47 -9.18 -0.37
C ILE A 64 -3.33 -8.26 -1.24
N LEU A 65 -2.81 -7.09 -1.62
CA LEU A 65 -3.53 -6.16 -2.49
C LEU A 65 -3.78 -6.74 -3.88
N THR A 66 -2.82 -7.49 -4.42
CA THR A 66 -2.96 -8.17 -5.70
C THR A 66 -4.04 -9.26 -5.65
N PHE A 67 -4.08 -10.03 -4.57
CA PHE A 67 -5.11 -11.03 -4.33
C PHE A 67 -6.49 -10.40 -4.18
N LEU A 68 -6.61 -9.33 -3.38
CA LEU A 68 -7.87 -8.59 -3.19
C LEU A 68 -8.37 -7.98 -4.50
N ALA A 69 -7.48 -7.46 -5.34
CA ALA A 69 -7.83 -6.96 -6.66
C ALA A 69 -8.38 -8.07 -7.56
N TYR A 70 -7.74 -9.24 -7.57
CA TYR A 70 -8.22 -10.40 -8.33
C TYR A 70 -9.60 -10.86 -7.84
N ALA A 71 -9.77 -11.04 -6.52
CA ALA A 71 -11.04 -11.42 -5.93
C ALA A 71 -12.15 -10.39 -6.24
N GLY A 72 -11.84 -9.10 -6.17
CA GLY A 72 -12.76 -8.02 -6.49
C GLY A 72 -13.24 -8.07 -7.95
N VAL A 73 -12.34 -8.35 -8.90
CA VAL A 73 -12.68 -8.54 -10.31
C VAL A 73 -13.57 -9.76 -10.49
N THR A 74 -13.21 -10.92 -9.93
CA THR A 74 -14.00 -12.15 -10.04
C THR A 74 -15.42 -11.97 -9.50
N VAL A 75 -15.57 -11.34 -8.32
CA VAL A 75 -16.89 -11.04 -7.73
C VAL A 75 -17.67 -10.05 -8.59
N THR A 76 -17.01 -9.04 -9.15
CA THR A 76 -17.65 -8.07 -10.05
C THR A 76 -18.17 -8.75 -11.32
N CYS A 77 -17.36 -9.60 -11.96
CA CYS A 77 -17.78 -10.39 -13.12
C CYS A 77 -18.96 -11.31 -12.78
N TYR A 78 -18.92 -11.95 -11.61
CA TYR A 78 -20.02 -12.79 -11.14
C TYR A 78 -21.33 -12.00 -11.00
N ILE A 79 -21.28 -10.82 -10.35
CA ILE A 79 -22.45 -9.95 -10.19
C ILE A 79 -23.00 -9.53 -11.56
N VAL A 80 -22.13 -9.10 -12.48
CA VAL A 80 -22.54 -8.65 -13.82
C VAL A 80 -23.23 -9.76 -14.62
N VAL A 81 -22.67 -10.97 -14.62
CA VAL A 81 -23.19 -12.08 -15.42
C VAL A 81 -24.45 -12.70 -14.79
N PHE A 82 -24.44 -12.95 -13.48
CA PHE A 82 -25.50 -13.72 -12.84
C PHE A 82 -26.59 -12.87 -12.19
N ILE A 83 -26.27 -11.67 -11.68
CA ILE A 83 -27.26 -10.84 -10.97
C ILE A 83 -27.97 -9.89 -11.92
N PHE A 84 -27.23 -9.20 -12.80
CA PHE A 84 -27.86 -8.24 -13.71
C PHE A 84 -28.60 -8.90 -14.88
N ASN A 85 -28.39 -10.21 -15.11
CA ASN A 85 -29.03 -11.02 -16.17
C ASN A 85 -29.23 -10.22 -17.49
N ILE A 86 -28.18 -9.52 -17.91
CA ILE A 86 -28.26 -8.54 -19.02
C ILE A 86 -28.57 -9.23 -20.34
N TRP A 87 -28.27 -10.53 -20.44
CA TRP A 87 -28.41 -11.34 -21.62
C TRP A 87 -29.24 -12.54 -21.16
N ASP A 88 -30.42 -12.75 -21.72
CA ASP A 88 -31.29 -13.92 -21.46
C ASP A 88 -30.65 -15.21 -22.02
N LEU A 89 -29.46 -15.53 -21.50
CA LEU A 89 -28.63 -16.64 -21.92
C LEU A 89 -28.98 -17.87 -21.10
N THR A 90 -28.81 -19.03 -21.73
CA THR A 90 -28.88 -20.30 -21.00
C THR A 90 -27.74 -20.39 -19.98
N PHE A 91 -27.96 -21.11 -18.87
CA PHE A 91 -26.97 -21.23 -17.78
C PHE A 91 -25.56 -21.61 -18.27
N CYS A 92 -25.47 -22.52 -19.25
CA CYS A 92 -24.20 -22.92 -19.85
C CYS A 92 -23.50 -21.76 -20.58
N GLN A 93 -24.25 -20.92 -21.30
CA GLN A 93 -23.71 -19.75 -21.99
C GLN A 93 -23.27 -18.67 -20.99
N SER A 94 -24.01 -18.45 -19.90
CA SER A 94 -23.61 -17.51 -18.85
C SER A 94 -22.31 -17.94 -18.14
N MET A 95 -22.17 -19.24 -17.84
CA MET A 95 -20.92 -19.81 -17.31
C MET A 95 -19.74 -19.60 -18.26
N LEU A 96 -19.94 -19.83 -19.56
CA LEU A 96 -18.89 -19.64 -20.57
C LEU A 96 -18.52 -18.16 -20.72
N GLY A 97 -19.52 -17.26 -20.71
CA GLY A 97 -19.32 -15.82 -20.70
C GLY A 97 -18.54 -15.33 -19.47
N PHE A 98 -18.82 -15.88 -18.29
CA PHE A 98 -18.06 -15.59 -17.07
C PHE A 98 -16.59 -15.97 -17.20
N VAL A 99 -16.29 -17.19 -17.67
CA VAL A 99 -14.90 -17.65 -17.85
C VAL A 99 -14.16 -16.81 -18.88
N ILE A 100 -14.80 -16.45 -20.01
CA ILE A 100 -14.19 -15.58 -21.02
C ILE A 100 -13.91 -14.19 -20.43
N ALA A 101 -14.87 -13.60 -19.72
CA ALA A 101 -14.71 -12.27 -19.12
C ALA A 101 -13.57 -12.25 -18.08
N GLU A 102 -13.51 -13.26 -17.20
CA GLU A 102 -12.43 -13.38 -16.22
C GLU A 102 -11.06 -13.48 -16.89
N ARG A 103 -10.93 -14.33 -17.93
CA ARG A 103 -9.68 -14.48 -18.68
C ARG A 103 -9.30 -13.22 -19.46
N ALA A 104 -10.27 -12.50 -20.01
CA ALA A 104 -10.03 -11.24 -20.70
C ALA A 104 -9.48 -10.17 -19.77
N ILE A 105 -10.03 -10.04 -18.54
CA ILE A 105 -9.52 -9.06 -17.56
C ILE A 105 -8.14 -9.47 -17.05
N GLY A 106 -7.90 -10.77 -16.82
CA GLY A 106 -6.56 -11.28 -16.49
C GLY A 106 -5.54 -10.96 -17.59
N GLY A 107 -5.90 -11.15 -18.86
CA GLY A 107 -5.07 -10.76 -20.00
C GLY A 107 -4.82 -9.26 -20.08
N PHE A 108 -5.84 -8.44 -19.83
CA PHE A 108 -5.70 -6.99 -19.79
C PHE A 108 -4.73 -6.54 -18.68
N LYS A 109 -4.83 -7.13 -17.49
CA LYS A 109 -3.88 -6.89 -16.40
C LYS A 109 -2.44 -7.16 -16.84
N PHE A 110 -2.20 -8.31 -17.48
CA PHE A 110 -0.86 -8.68 -17.97
C PHE A 110 -0.32 -7.66 -18.99
N VAL A 111 -1.18 -7.17 -19.88
CA VAL A 111 -0.80 -6.11 -20.84
C VAL A 111 -0.43 -4.82 -20.13
N VAL A 112 -1.24 -4.38 -19.16
CA VAL A 112 -0.98 -3.17 -18.36
C VAL A 112 0.34 -3.31 -17.57
N GLU A 113 0.58 -4.45 -16.93
CA GLU A 113 1.84 -4.73 -16.24
C GLU A 113 3.03 -4.72 -17.20
N GLY A 114 2.87 -5.22 -18.42
CA GLY A 114 3.89 -5.12 -19.46
C GLY A 114 4.20 -3.68 -19.87
N PHE A 115 3.20 -2.81 -19.94
CA PHE A 115 3.38 -1.40 -20.30
C PHE A 115 3.98 -0.54 -19.18
N PHE A 116 3.59 -0.80 -17.93
CA PHE A 116 4.00 0.01 -16.77
C PHE A 116 5.12 -0.61 -15.92
N GLY A 117 5.49 -1.87 -16.17
CA GLY A 117 6.45 -2.62 -15.36
C GLY A 117 7.91 -2.20 -15.52
N ALA A 118 8.23 -1.29 -16.45
CA ALA A 118 9.57 -0.74 -16.54
C ALA A 118 9.81 0.23 -15.38
N LYS A 119 10.47 -0.24 -14.30
CA LYS A 119 11.06 0.65 -13.29
C LYS A 119 11.83 1.76 -14.04
N SER A 120 11.51 3.01 -13.74
CA SER A 120 12.22 4.14 -14.38
C SER A 120 13.71 4.01 -14.13
N VAL A 121 14.53 4.25 -15.16
CA VAL A 121 16.00 4.25 -15.05
C VAL A 121 16.48 5.18 -13.92
N ALA A 122 15.72 6.26 -13.65
CA ALA A 122 15.98 7.16 -12.55
C ALA A 122 15.83 6.49 -11.17
N GLN A 123 14.81 5.64 -11.01
CA GLN A 123 14.59 4.92 -9.75
C GLN A 123 15.70 3.91 -9.51
N LYS A 124 16.13 3.18 -10.54
CA LYS A 124 17.24 2.22 -10.43
C LYS A 124 18.54 2.90 -10.00
N ARG A 125 18.86 4.09 -10.54
CA ARG A 125 20.04 4.85 -10.13
C ARG A 125 19.98 5.36 -8.69
N ILE A 126 18.79 5.70 -8.20
CA ILE A 126 18.61 6.13 -6.80
C ILE A 126 18.77 4.93 -5.87
N GLU A 127 18.25 3.77 -6.25
CA GLU A 127 18.46 2.50 -5.53
C GLU A 127 19.96 2.18 -5.45
N GLU A 128 20.67 2.16 -6.60
CA GLU A 128 22.13 1.93 -6.65
C GLU A 128 22.92 2.93 -5.79
N HIS A 129 22.60 4.23 -5.84
CA HIS A 129 23.30 5.23 -5.03
C HIS A 129 23.04 5.09 -3.52
N ASN A 130 21.82 4.70 -3.13
CA ASN A 130 21.50 4.48 -1.72
C ASN A 130 22.24 3.25 -1.17
N ASP A 131 22.38 2.20 -1.98
CA ASP A 131 23.12 0.99 -1.60
C ASP A 131 24.62 1.32 -1.41
N ASP A 132 25.22 2.09 -2.32
CA ASP A 132 26.61 2.54 -2.20
C ASP A 132 26.86 3.34 -0.91
N VAL A 133 25.95 4.27 -0.57
CA VAL A 133 26.04 5.09 0.64
C VAL A 133 25.84 4.25 1.90
N LEU A 134 24.91 3.28 1.86
CA LEU A 134 24.65 2.38 2.98
C LEU A 134 25.87 1.51 3.29
N ASP A 135 26.53 0.98 2.25
CA ASP A 135 27.76 0.21 2.39
C ASP A 135 28.91 1.06 2.97
N GLU A 136 29.04 2.33 2.55
CA GLU A 136 30.03 3.25 3.13
C GLU A 136 29.79 3.51 4.63
N ILE A 137 28.53 3.69 5.04
CA ILE A 137 28.16 3.91 6.44
C ILE A 137 28.44 2.66 7.27
N LEU A 138 28.03 1.48 6.78
CA LEU A 138 28.23 0.21 7.48
C LEU A 138 29.71 -0.17 7.59
N ALA A 139 30.54 0.18 6.59
CA ALA A 139 31.97 -0.04 6.64
C ALA A 139 32.66 0.77 7.75
N LYS A 140 32.20 2.01 8.00
CA LYS A 140 32.76 2.88 9.06
C LYS A 140 32.49 2.36 10.47
N ASP A 141 31.35 1.72 10.70
CA ASP A 141 31.01 1.13 12.00
C ASP A 141 31.81 -0.14 12.32
N HIS A 142 32.43 -0.76 11.31
CA HIS A 142 33.26 -1.96 11.47
C HIS A 142 34.75 -1.68 11.72
N GLU A 143 35.22 -0.44 11.56
CA GLU A 143 36.55 -0.10 12.10
C GLU A 143 36.43 -0.13 13.63
N PRO A 144 37.14 -1.06 14.32
CA PRO A 144 37.08 -1.10 15.78
C PRO A 144 37.52 0.27 16.25
N GLU A 145 36.60 1.00 16.88
CA GLU A 145 36.87 2.27 17.52
C GLU A 145 38.16 2.06 18.31
N LYS A 146 39.27 2.62 17.81
CA LYS A 146 40.50 2.66 18.58
C LYS A 146 40.14 3.58 19.72
N ILE A 147 39.65 2.99 20.81
CA ILE A 147 39.54 3.62 22.10
C ILE A 147 40.98 4.02 22.38
N GLU A 148 41.35 5.24 21.97
CA GLU A 148 42.53 5.90 22.47
C GLU A 148 42.33 5.83 23.96
N ARG A 149 43.13 4.97 24.59
CA ARG A 149 43.12 4.69 26.00
C ARG A 149 43.58 6.00 26.64
N GLY A 150 42.64 6.93 26.75
CA GLY A 150 42.85 8.25 27.29
C GLY A 150 43.40 8.01 28.67
N ASP A 151 44.68 8.35 28.81
CA ASP A 151 45.36 8.36 30.09
C ASP A 151 44.43 9.01 31.10
N ALA A 152 43.97 8.21 32.05
CA ALA A 152 43.29 8.64 33.25
C ALA A 152 44.27 9.49 34.06
N ARG A 153 44.57 10.71 33.60
CA ARG A 153 45.44 11.67 34.28
C ARG A 153 44.64 12.90 34.66
N LYS A 154 44.12 12.81 35.89
CA LYS A 154 44.27 13.85 36.91
C LYS A 154 43.75 15.25 36.54
N SER A 155 42.45 15.37 36.32
CA SER A 155 41.70 16.60 36.60
C SER A 155 40.27 16.10 36.82
N THR A 156 39.65 16.18 37.98
CA THR A 156 39.34 17.41 38.71
C THR A 156 38.95 17.00 40.13
N ARG A 157 39.87 17.08 41.10
CA ARG A 157 39.58 16.92 42.54
C ARG A 157 39.92 18.19 43.33
N ALA A 158 39.79 19.35 42.68
CA ALA A 158 40.25 20.64 43.19
C ALA A 158 39.13 21.71 43.34
N SER A 159 37.84 21.35 43.29
CA SER A 159 36.76 22.35 43.40
C SER A 159 35.83 22.19 44.63
N LEU A 160 36.20 21.36 45.62
CA LEU A 160 35.39 21.15 46.84
C LEU A 160 35.96 21.85 48.09
N ALA A 161 36.79 22.88 47.91
CA ALA A 161 37.38 23.63 49.02
C ALA A 161 37.27 25.15 48.83
N VAL A 162 36.12 25.69 48.45
CA VAL A 162 35.78 27.10 48.72
C VAL A 162 34.27 27.25 48.94
N ARG A 163 33.93 27.68 50.16
CA ARG A 163 32.66 28.23 50.70
C ARG A 163 31.58 27.27 51.17
#